data_AF-A0A800IMI7-F1
#
_entry.id   AF-A0A800IMI7-F1
#
_cell.length_a   1.000
_cell.length_b   1.000
_cell.length_c   1.000
_cell.angle_alpha   90.00
_cell.angle_beta   90.00
_cell.angle_gamma   90.00
#
_symmetry.space_group_name_H-M   'P 1'
#
loop_
_entity.id
_entity.type
_entity.pdbx_description
1 polymer ?
#
loop_
_entity_poly.entity_id
_entity_poly.type
_entity_poly.pdbx_seq_one_letter_code
_entity_poly.pdbx_strand_id
1 'polypeptide(L)'
;MKTYESIEHFSSTSIPGMVAKPVIAIMMEVPFGKMPQTMEELPVLECRHKGDGGIPGREVYEYLPPYIDLPVNHFYTCCPDHDQLEVHRAFWGFLDRESRVEGKAVGVEAGVRPNM
;
A
#
# COMPACT_ATOMS: atom_id res chain seq x y z
N MET A 1 21.28 -2.20 -9.42
CA MET A 1 20.99 -3.23 -8.39
C MET A 1 19.51 -3.10 -8.05
N LYS A 2 18.75 -4.19 -7.92
CA LYS A 2 17.30 -4.12 -7.68
C LYS A 2 17.07 -3.64 -6.24
N THR A 3 16.27 -2.60 -6.05
CA THR A 3 15.93 -2.02 -4.72
C THR A 3 14.59 -2.50 -4.18
N TYR A 4 13.91 -3.39 -4.91
CA TYR A 4 12.63 -3.98 -4.52
C TYR A 4 12.56 -5.47 -4.87
N GLU A 5 11.76 -6.24 -4.13
CA GLU A 5 11.47 -7.65 -4.40
C GLU A 5 10.20 -7.79 -5.24
N SER A 6 9.10 -7.19 -4.81
CA SER A 6 7.79 -7.23 -5.47
C SER A 6 7.09 -5.87 -5.47
N ILE A 7 6.11 -5.71 -6.36
CA ILE A 7 5.18 -4.59 -6.40
C ILE A 7 3.77 -5.16 -6.55
N GLU A 8 2.87 -4.78 -5.66
CA GLU A 8 1.52 -5.34 -5.53
C GLU A 8 0.46 -4.22 -5.51
N HIS A 9 -0.65 -4.41 -6.23
CA HIS A 9 -1.84 -3.57 -6.04
C HIS A 9 -2.53 -3.98 -4.74
N PHE A 10 -2.58 -3.03 -3.82
CA PHE A 10 -2.79 -3.26 -2.42
C PHE A 10 -3.90 -2.35 -1.89
N SER A 11 -5.18 -2.76 -1.94
CA SER A 11 -6.29 -2.17 -1.17
C SER A 11 -7.63 -2.79 -1.59
N SER A 12 -8.73 -2.32 -1.01
CA SER A 12 -10.08 -2.66 -1.47
C SER A 12 -10.31 -2.44 -2.97
N THR A 13 -9.57 -1.53 -3.64
CA THR A 13 -9.67 -1.36 -5.09
C THR A 13 -9.01 -2.48 -5.91
N SER A 14 -8.21 -3.36 -5.28
CA SER A 14 -7.63 -4.54 -5.93
C SER A 14 -8.56 -5.75 -5.93
N ILE A 15 -9.70 -5.68 -5.22
CA ILE A 15 -10.68 -6.76 -5.14
C ILE A 15 -11.83 -6.49 -6.12
N PRO A 16 -12.01 -7.32 -7.17
CA PRO A 16 -13.08 -7.11 -8.15
C PRO A 16 -14.47 -7.12 -7.51
N GLY A 17 -15.29 -6.11 -7.83
CA GLY A 17 -16.67 -6.00 -7.33
C GLY A 17 -16.82 -5.42 -5.92
N MET A 18 -15.71 -5.08 -5.23
CA MET A 18 -15.73 -4.38 -3.95
C MET A 18 -16.12 -2.91 -4.14
N VAL A 19 -17.01 -2.40 -3.30
CA VAL A 19 -17.27 -0.95 -3.21
C VAL A 19 -16.18 -0.33 -2.33
N ALA A 20 -15.35 0.52 -2.92
CA ALA A 20 -14.21 1.13 -2.27
C ALA A 20 -14.12 2.62 -2.60
N LYS A 21 -13.42 3.39 -1.75
CA LYS A 21 -12.95 4.73 -2.12
C LYS A 21 -12.15 4.65 -3.42
N PRO A 22 -12.26 5.64 -4.34
CA PRO A 22 -11.53 5.65 -5.61
C PRO A 22 -10.06 6.05 -5.41
N VAL A 23 -9.36 5.32 -4.54
CA VAL A 23 -7.95 5.53 -4.18
C VAL A 23 -7.19 4.23 -4.44
N ILE A 24 -6.24 4.28 -5.36
CA ILE A 24 -5.37 3.14 -5.66
C ILE A 24 -4.26 3.11 -4.62
N ALA A 25 -3.92 1.94 -4.10
CA ALA A 25 -2.77 1.82 -3.23
C ALA A 25 -1.80 0.77 -3.77
N ILE A 26 -0.53 1.11 -3.80
CA ILE A 26 0.53 0.25 -4.32
C ILE A 26 1.49 -0.05 -3.18
N MET A 27 1.84 -1.33 -3.02
CA MET A 27 2.80 -1.79 -2.04
C MET A 27 4.06 -2.30 -2.76
N MET A 28 5.23 -1.86 -2.33
CA MET A 28 6.52 -2.33 -2.79
C MET A 28 7.23 -3.04 -1.64
N GLU A 29 7.55 -4.32 -1.82
CA GLU A 29 8.39 -5.04 -0.87
C GLU A 29 9.86 -4.67 -1.13
N VAL A 30 10.56 -4.20 -0.10
CA VAL A 30 11.94 -3.74 -0.17
C VAL A 30 12.83 -4.74 0.55
N PRO A 31 13.93 -5.23 -0.06
CA PRO A 31 14.82 -6.18 0.59
C PRO A 31 15.37 -5.64 1.91
N PHE A 32 15.69 -6.55 2.84
CA PHE A 32 16.28 -6.20 4.12
C PHE A 32 17.51 -5.28 3.95
N GLY A 33 17.54 -4.18 4.72
CA GLY A 33 18.62 -3.20 4.69
C GLY A 33 18.64 -2.30 3.44
N LYS A 34 17.64 -2.37 2.55
CA LYS A 34 17.54 -1.51 1.35
C LYS A 34 16.57 -0.35 1.49
N MET A 35 15.86 -0.23 2.61
CA MET A 35 14.91 0.86 2.82
C MET A 35 15.54 2.25 2.73
N PRO A 36 16.72 2.54 3.33
CA PRO A 36 17.35 3.85 3.19
C PRO A 36 17.65 4.23 1.74
N GLN A 37 18.25 3.30 0.99
CA GLN A 37 18.53 3.50 -0.44
C GLN A 37 17.24 3.69 -1.25
N THR A 38 16.19 2.94 -0.94
CA THR A 38 14.90 3.03 -1.64
C THR A 38 14.21 4.36 -1.37
N MET A 39 14.27 4.87 -0.14
CA MET A 39 13.79 6.20 0.23
C MET A 39 14.53 7.34 -0.49
N GLU A 40 15.82 7.16 -0.79
CA GLU A 40 16.60 8.13 -1.56
C GLU A 40 16.28 8.09 -3.07
N GLU A 41 15.95 6.92 -3.61
CA GLU A 41 15.65 6.73 -5.04
C GLU A 41 14.19 7.09 -5.41
N LEU A 42 13.23 6.84 -4.53
CA LEU A 42 11.80 7.06 -4.78
C LEU A 42 11.36 8.50 -5.09
N PRO A 43 11.96 9.55 -4.50
CA PRO A 43 11.64 10.94 -4.85
C PRO A 43 11.87 11.28 -6.33
N VAL A 44 12.68 10.51 -7.06
CA VAL A 44 12.83 10.63 -8.52
C VAL A 44 11.50 10.36 -9.26
N LEU A 45 10.58 9.63 -8.63
CA LEU A 45 9.24 9.34 -9.17
C LEU A 45 8.19 10.41 -8.80
N GLU A 46 8.64 11.60 -8.39
CA GLU A 46 7.77 12.71 -7.96
C GLU A 46 6.91 12.34 -6.74
N CYS A 47 7.37 11.40 -5.93
CA CYS A 47 6.71 10.98 -4.71
C CYS A 47 7.27 11.74 -3.50
N ARG A 48 6.39 12.29 -2.67
CA ARG A 48 6.74 12.87 -1.37
C ARG A 48 6.67 11.81 -0.29
N HIS A 49 7.80 11.55 0.36
CA HIS A 49 7.85 10.72 1.56
C HIS A 49 7.12 11.37 2.74
N LYS A 50 6.34 10.59 3.48
CA LYS A 50 5.49 11.02 4.60
C LYS A 50 5.89 10.38 5.94
N GLY A 51 6.97 9.58 5.95
CA GLY A 51 7.33 8.73 7.09
C GLY A 51 6.46 7.48 7.16
N ASP A 52 6.46 6.81 8.30
CA ASP A 52 5.90 5.46 8.45
C ASP A 52 4.36 5.39 8.54
N GLY A 53 3.72 6.54 8.74
CA GLY A 53 2.28 6.64 8.95
C GLY A 53 1.81 5.86 10.19
N GLY A 54 2.67 5.76 11.21
CA GLY A 54 2.39 5.06 12.47
C GLY A 54 2.45 3.54 12.40
N ILE A 55 2.96 2.96 11.31
CA ILE A 55 3.12 1.51 11.14
C ILE A 55 4.61 1.19 10.96
N PRO A 56 5.27 0.60 11.96
CA PRO A 56 6.68 0.22 11.86
C PRO A 56 6.95 -0.72 10.68
N GLY A 57 8.06 -0.47 9.98
CA GLY A 57 8.48 -1.26 8.82
C GLY A 57 7.78 -0.93 7.51
N ARG A 58 6.90 0.08 7.51
CA ARG A 58 6.28 0.61 6.29
C ARG A 58 6.62 2.08 6.14
N GLU A 59 6.96 2.54 4.95
CA GLU A 59 7.04 3.96 4.63
C GLU A 59 5.90 4.36 3.69
N VAL A 60 5.35 5.56 3.90
CA VAL A 60 4.24 6.11 3.14
C VAL A 60 4.75 7.19 2.20
N TYR A 61 4.26 7.17 0.96
CA TYR A 61 4.56 8.14 -0.05
C TYR A 61 3.27 8.63 -0.70
N GLU A 62 3.26 9.93 -0.96
CA GLU A 62 2.19 10.62 -1.65
C GLU A 62 2.72 11.04 -3.01
N TYR A 63 2.07 10.61 -4.07
CA TYR A 63 2.42 11.03 -5.42
C TYR A 63 2.12 12.53 -5.61
N LEU A 64 3.12 13.31 -6.02
CA LEU A 64 2.99 14.73 -6.33
C LEU A 64 3.18 14.91 -7.85
N PRO A 65 2.15 15.35 -8.59
CA PRO A 65 2.25 15.49 -10.05
C PRO A 65 3.17 16.64 -10.51
N PRO A 66 3.51 16.66 -11.81
CA PRO A 66 2.88 17.64 -12.69
C PRO A 66 2.00 17.06 -13.82
N TYR A 67 1.91 15.73 -13.99
CA TYR A 67 1.54 15.17 -15.30
C TYR A 67 0.24 14.36 -15.48
N ILE A 68 -0.65 14.12 -14.50
CA ILE A 68 -1.75 13.18 -14.83
C ILE A 68 -3.05 13.25 -14.00
N ASP A 69 -4.17 13.07 -14.70
CA ASP A 69 -5.53 12.75 -14.23
C ASP A 69 -5.63 11.33 -13.61
N LEU A 70 -4.55 10.84 -12.96
CA LEU A 70 -4.62 9.55 -12.28
C LEU A 70 -5.52 9.69 -11.02
N PRO A 71 -6.27 8.64 -10.69
CA PRO A 71 -6.90 8.56 -9.37
C PRO A 71 -5.85 8.78 -8.28
N VAL A 72 -6.26 9.44 -7.20
CA VAL A 72 -5.43 9.60 -6.01
C VAL A 72 -4.81 8.26 -5.67
N ASN A 73 -3.50 8.23 -5.50
CA ASN A 73 -2.80 7.01 -5.16
C ASN A 73 -1.96 7.17 -3.90
N HIS A 74 -1.90 6.10 -3.12
CA HIS A 74 -0.97 5.96 -2.02
C HIS A 74 0.07 4.93 -2.40
N PHE A 75 1.34 5.27 -2.19
CA PHE A 75 2.43 4.35 -2.44
C PHE A 75 3.07 4.00 -1.10
N TYR A 76 3.36 2.72 -0.91
CA TYR A 76 3.93 2.18 0.31
C TYR A 76 5.16 1.36 -0.02
N THR A 77 6.20 1.48 0.79
CA THR A 77 7.26 0.48 0.84
C THR A 77 7.15 -0.28 2.15
N CYS A 78 7.39 -1.60 2.12
CA CYS A 78 7.43 -2.43 3.31
C CYS A 78 8.75 -3.20 3.37
N CYS A 79 9.33 -3.27 4.56
CA CYS A 79 10.47 -4.12 4.84
C CYS A 79 9.97 -5.47 5.41
N PRO A 80 10.53 -6.61 4.96
CA PRO A 80 10.09 -7.95 5.38
C PRO A 80 10.49 -8.29 6.83
N ASP A 81 11.25 -7.43 7.51
CA ASP A 81 11.60 -7.59 8.93
C ASP A 81 10.45 -7.22 9.89
N HIS A 82 9.32 -6.75 9.36
CA HIS A 82 8.12 -6.46 10.12
C HIS A 82 6.94 -7.32 9.67
N ASP A 83 6.20 -7.87 10.63
CA ASP A 83 5.00 -8.70 10.40
C ASP A 83 3.87 -7.98 9.67
N GLN A 84 3.96 -6.67 9.52
CA GLN A 84 2.90 -5.83 8.95
C GLN A 84 2.57 -6.22 7.51
N LEU A 85 3.56 -6.59 6.69
CA LEU A 85 3.32 -7.02 5.31
C LEU A 85 2.47 -8.29 5.27
N GLU A 86 2.80 -9.27 6.11
CA GLU A 86 2.08 -10.54 6.20
C GLU A 86 0.68 -10.37 6.79
N VAL A 87 0.52 -9.55 7.83
CA VAL A 87 -0.81 -9.22 8.41
C VAL A 87 -1.71 -8.60 7.35
N HIS A 88 -1.19 -7.65 6.58
CA HIS A 88 -1.94 -7.00 5.52
C HIS A 88 -2.29 -7.96 4.37
N ARG A 89 -1.36 -8.81 3.92
CA ARG A 89 -1.62 -9.86 2.93
C ARG A 89 -2.70 -10.83 3.41
N ALA A 90 -2.64 -11.27 4.67
CA ALA A 90 -3.62 -12.17 5.26
C ALA A 90 -5.03 -11.54 5.29
N PHE A 91 -5.12 -10.26 5.68
CA PHE A 91 -6.40 -9.54 5.72
C PHE A 91 -7.02 -9.39 4.33
N TRP A 92 -6.23 -9.07 3.30
CA TRP A 92 -6.73 -8.98 1.93
C TRP A 92 -7.06 -10.33 1.33
N GLY A 93 -6.27 -11.37 1.60
CA GLY A 93 -6.60 -12.74 1.21
C GLY A 93 -7.93 -13.20 1.80
N PHE A 94 -8.25 -12.77 3.03
CA PHE A 94 -9.57 -12.99 3.63
C PHE A 94 -10.66 -12.23 2.88
N LEU A 95 -10.51 -10.92 2.65
CA LEU A 95 -11.53 -10.12 1.96
C LEU A 95 -11.80 -10.57 0.52
N ASP A 96 -10.76 -10.90 -0.25
CA ASP A 96 -10.93 -11.43 -1.61
C ASP A 96 -11.72 -12.74 -1.59
N ARG A 97 -11.39 -13.66 -0.65
CA ARG A 97 -12.12 -14.92 -0.50
C ARG A 97 -13.60 -14.69 -0.17
N GLU A 98 -13.91 -13.84 0.81
CA GLU A 98 -15.29 -13.58 1.24
C GLU A 98 -16.11 -12.86 0.14
N SER A 99 -15.51 -11.87 -0.53
CA SER A 99 -16.17 -11.14 -1.62
C SER A 99 -16.60 -12.04 -2.78
N ARG A 100 -15.85 -13.11 -3.04
CA ARG A 100 -16.14 -14.12 -4.06
C ARG A 100 -17.25 -15.09 -3.67
N VAL A 101 -17.39 -15.36 -2.37
CA VAL A 101 -18.38 -16.32 -1.85
C VAL A 101 -19.77 -15.69 -1.77
N GLU A 102 -19.86 -14.40 -1.41
CA GLU A 102 -21.17 -13.79 -1.15
C GLU A 102 -21.83 -13.11 -2.36
N GLY A 103 -21.10 -12.81 -3.44
CA GLY A 103 -21.65 -12.10 -4.61
C GLY A 103 -22.27 -10.72 -4.28
N LYS A 104 -21.99 -10.20 -3.08
CA LYS A 104 -22.48 -8.92 -2.56
C LYS A 104 -21.32 -7.93 -2.52
N ALA A 105 -21.64 -6.67 -2.83
CA ALA A 105 -20.73 -5.56 -2.57
C ALA A 105 -20.49 -5.44 -1.06
N VAL A 106 -19.34 -5.94 -0.60
CA VAL A 106 -18.88 -5.73 0.78
C VAL A 106 -18.22 -4.36 0.84
N GLY A 107 -18.59 -3.54 1.81
CA GLY A 107 -17.93 -2.26 2.11
C GLY A 107 -17.13 -2.39 3.39
N VAL A 108 -15.80 -2.37 3.29
CA VAL A 108 -14.90 -2.34 4.45
C VAL A 108 -13.99 -1.13 4.32
N GLU A 109 -14.04 -0.22 5.30
CA GLU A 109 -13.07 0.84 5.46
C GLU A 109 -12.25 0.59 6.73
N ALA A 110 -10.93 0.46 6.56
CA ALA A 110 -10.02 0.48 7.70
C ALA A 110 -9.91 1.92 8.22
N GLY A 111 -10.44 2.16 9.43
CA GLY A 111 -10.24 3.42 10.14
C GLY A 111 -8.79 3.54 10.61
N VAL A 112 -8.11 4.62 10.23
CA VAL A 112 -6.84 5.01 10.87
C VAL A 112 -7.19 5.42 12.29
N ARG A 113 -6.66 4.71 13.30
CA ARG A 113 -6.79 5.18 14.68
C ARG A 113 -6.09 6.55 14.76
N PRO A 114 -6.75 7.61 15.25
CA PRO A 114 -6.05 8.85 15.52
C PRO A 114 -4.96 8.56 16.56
N ASN A 115 -3.77 9.13 16.37
CA ASN A 115 -2.72 9.11 17.38
C ASN A 115 -3.30 9.62 18.71
N MET A 116 -3.15 8.81 19.77
CA MET A 116 -3.43 9.19 21.17
C MET A 116 -2.27 10.01 21.72
#